data_AF-A0A660Q549-F1
#
_entry.id   AF-A0A660Q549-F1
#
_cell.length_a   1.000
_cell.length_b   1.000
_cell.length_c   1.000
_cell.angle_alpha   90.00
_cell.angle_beta   90.00
_cell.angle_gamma   90.00
#
_symmetry.space_group_name_H-M   'P 1'
#
loop_
_entity.id
_entity.type
_entity.pdbx_description
1 polymer ?
#
loop_
_entity_poly.entity_id
_entity_poly.type
_entity_poly.pdbx_seq_one_letter_code
_entity_poly.pdbx_strand_id
1 'polypeptide(L)'
;MAKVGTENRLLDILVRRGAASPDDVEDARQKAATAGERLEKWLVEKGVVEPEEMAAALAEYLDMPPINLRHFSVDEGLLNILPKETMSMHMVIPVMRMKDRLMVALGDPFDVVAVDELHAITGLEIVPMVAPETQVTEYLQRFVQESTEGLEEILKDVEEADEVELGQEQQEDMSLDEMLQKAEDAPVIRIVNSILVEGIRKRASDIHIEPLEKSLRLRYRVDGVLYESPSPPKQLQGAITSRIKIMGNLDIAERRV
;
A
#
# COMPACT_ATOMS: atom_id res chain seq x y z
N MET A 1 15.89 -19.32 30.79
CA MET A 1 15.37 -18.84 32.09
C MET A 1 15.00 -17.35 32.11
N ALA A 2 15.38 -16.54 31.10
CA ALA A 2 15.06 -15.10 31.08
C ALA A 2 13.63 -14.73 30.61
N LYS A 3 12.86 -15.64 29.99
CA LYS A 3 11.51 -15.33 29.45
C LYS A 3 10.40 -15.18 30.52
N VAL A 4 10.50 -15.92 31.63
CA VAL A 4 9.41 -16.03 32.63
C VAL A 4 9.22 -14.74 33.45
N GLY A 5 10.27 -13.94 33.65
CA GLY A 5 10.18 -12.69 34.41
C GLY A 5 9.68 -11.49 33.61
N THR A 6 9.90 -11.51 32.30
CA THR A 6 9.55 -10.41 31.38
C THR A 6 8.11 -10.50 30.89
N GLU A 7 7.62 -11.73 30.63
CA GLU A 7 6.22 -11.99 30.26
C GLU A 7 5.26 -11.56 31.37
N ASN A 8 5.59 -11.84 32.65
CA ASN A 8 4.80 -11.37 33.79
C ASN A 8 4.69 -9.84 33.88
N ARG A 9 5.72 -9.10 33.44
CA ARG A 9 5.73 -7.64 33.56
C ARG A 9 4.74 -6.98 32.59
N LEU A 10 4.60 -7.51 31.37
CA LEU A 10 3.58 -7.01 30.43
C LEU A 10 2.17 -7.29 30.95
N LEU A 11 1.95 -8.46 31.53
CA LEU A 11 0.68 -8.85 32.13
C LEU A 11 0.31 -7.96 33.32
N ASP A 12 1.28 -7.66 34.19
CA ASP A 12 1.09 -6.72 35.30
C ASP A 12 0.71 -5.32 34.78
N ILE A 13 1.31 -4.88 33.68
CA ILE A 13 0.97 -3.60 33.03
C ILE A 13 -0.48 -3.63 32.51
N LEU A 14 -0.90 -4.69 31.83
CA LEU A 14 -2.26 -4.84 31.30
C LEU A 14 -3.31 -4.81 32.42
N VAL A 15 -3.08 -5.56 33.50
CA VAL A 15 -3.97 -5.58 34.67
C VAL A 15 -4.00 -4.21 35.35
N ARG A 16 -2.85 -3.59 35.58
CA ARG A 16 -2.75 -2.27 36.22
C ARG A 16 -3.41 -1.17 35.39
N ARG A 17 -3.42 -1.29 34.06
CA ARG A 17 -4.13 -0.39 33.14
C ARG A 17 -5.65 -0.66 33.09
N GLY A 18 -6.12 -1.75 33.68
CA GLY A 18 -7.51 -2.18 33.62
C GLY A 18 -7.91 -2.74 32.25
N ALA A 19 -6.92 -3.09 31.42
CA ALA A 19 -7.14 -3.62 30.08
C ALA A 19 -7.52 -5.11 30.07
N ALA A 20 -7.17 -5.84 31.13
CA ALA A 20 -7.58 -7.23 31.36
C ALA A 20 -7.73 -7.50 32.86
N SER A 21 -8.59 -8.45 33.24
CA SER A 21 -8.62 -8.92 34.63
C SER A 21 -7.50 -9.94 34.90
N PRO A 22 -7.05 -10.09 36.16
CA PRO A 22 -6.06 -11.12 36.52
C PRO A 22 -6.51 -12.53 36.14
N ASP A 23 -7.81 -12.81 36.27
CA ASP A 23 -8.38 -14.11 35.93
C ASP A 23 -8.37 -14.36 34.42
N ASP A 24 -8.71 -13.34 33.63
CA ASP A 24 -8.67 -13.43 32.15
C ASP A 24 -7.25 -13.64 31.64
N VAL A 25 -6.26 -13.01 32.28
CA VAL A 25 -4.85 -13.15 31.92
C VAL A 25 -4.33 -14.57 32.18
N GLU A 26 -4.66 -15.16 33.33
CA GLU A 26 -4.22 -16.52 33.66
C GLU A 26 -4.92 -17.57 32.78
N ASP A 27 -6.21 -17.38 32.49
CA ASP A 27 -6.96 -18.21 31.55
C ASP A 27 -6.38 -18.11 30.12
N ALA A 28 -6.10 -16.88 29.65
CA ALA A 28 -5.47 -16.62 28.37
C ALA A 28 -4.10 -17.30 28.25
N ARG A 29 -3.29 -17.25 29.31
CA ARG A 29 -1.97 -17.89 29.35
C ARG A 29 -2.05 -19.40 29.14
N GLN A 30 -2.99 -20.07 29.81
CA GLN A 30 -3.17 -21.52 29.66
C GLN A 30 -3.66 -21.88 28.24
N LYS A 31 -4.59 -21.09 27.70
CA LYS A 31 -5.15 -21.30 26.37
C LYS A 31 -4.15 -21.01 25.24
N ALA A 32 -3.40 -19.91 25.33
CA ALA A 32 -2.36 -19.55 24.37
C ALA A 32 -1.23 -20.59 24.35
N ALA A 33 -0.80 -21.07 25.51
CA ALA A 33 0.21 -22.14 25.62
C ALA A 33 -0.27 -23.45 24.97
N THR A 34 -1.55 -23.78 25.10
CA THR A 34 -2.15 -24.97 24.47
C THR A 34 -2.28 -24.81 22.95
N ALA A 35 -2.58 -23.60 22.47
CA ALA A 35 -2.67 -23.27 21.05
C ALA A 35 -1.31 -23.09 20.36
N GLY A 36 -0.23 -22.88 21.13
CA GLY A 36 1.10 -22.57 20.58
C GLY A 36 1.21 -21.14 20.03
N GLU A 37 0.31 -20.25 20.46
CA GLU A 37 0.25 -18.86 20.03
C GLU A 37 0.92 -17.94 21.06
N ARG A 38 1.31 -16.73 20.63
CA ARG A 38 1.80 -15.69 21.54
C ARG A 38 0.64 -15.16 22.38
N LEU A 39 0.87 -15.02 23.69
CA LEU A 39 -0.17 -14.58 24.62
C LEU A 39 -0.72 -13.19 24.26
N GLU A 40 0.15 -12.26 23.85
CA GLU A 40 -0.28 -10.91 23.43
C GLU A 40 -1.28 -10.97 22.27
N LYS A 41 -0.95 -11.77 21.24
CA LYS A 41 -1.78 -11.94 20.06
C LYS A 41 -3.11 -12.59 20.40
N TRP A 42 -3.08 -13.63 21.24
CA TRP A 42 -4.28 -14.32 21.69
C TRP A 42 -5.24 -13.40 22.45
N LEU A 43 -4.72 -12.57 23.35
CA LEU A 43 -5.51 -11.62 24.15
C LEU A 43 -6.27 -10.61 23.27
N VAL A 44 -5.60 -10.12 22.22
CA VAL A 44 -6.22 -9.18 21.26
C VAL A 44 -7.23 -9.91 20.36
N GLU A 45 -6.88 -11.06 19.79
CA GLU A 45 -7.76 -11.81 18.88
C GLU A 45 -9.05 -12.32 19.55
N LYS A 46 -9.00 -12.63 20.84
CA LYS A 46 -10.20 -13.02 21.61
C LYS A 46 -11.00 -11.83 22.15
N GLY A 47 -10.55 -10.60 21.88
CA GLY A 47 -11.21 -9.38 22.34
C GLY A 47 -11.14 -9.21 23.86
N VAL A 48 -10.17 -9.85 24.53
CA VAL A 48 -9.93 -9.65 25.96
C VAL A 48 -9.26 -8.29 26.19
N VAL A 49 -8.36 -7.90 25.28
CA VAL A 49 -7.65 -6.63 25.30
C VAL A 49 -7.86 -5.91 23.97
N GLU A 50 -8.27 -4.65 24.02
CA GLU A 50 -8.36 -3.82 22.81
C GLU A 50 -6.97 -3.57 22.18
N PRO A 51 -6.84 -3.55 20.85
CA PRO A 51 -5.55 -3.37 20.18
C PRO A 51 -4.77 -2.13 20.64
N GLU A 52 -5.47 -1.02 20.89
CA GLU A 52 -4.88 0.23 21.37
C GLU A 52 -4.30 0.10 22.80
N GLU A 53 -4.99 -0.62 23.69
CA GLU A 53 -4.49 -0.85 25.05
C GLU A 53 -3.31 -1.82 25.06
N MET A 54 -3.32 -2.82 24.18
CA MET A 54 -2.17 -3.71 24.00
C MET A 54 -0.95 -2.92 23.52
N ALA A 55 -1.11 -2.09 22.49
CA ALA A 55 -0.02 -1.25 21.98
C ALA A 55 0.53 -0.30 23.05
N ALA A 56 -0.34 0.30 23.87
CA ALA A 56 0.08 1.19 24.95
C ALA A 56 0.77 0.44 26.11
N ALA A 57 0.36 -0.78 26.42
CA ALA A 57 1.04 -1.63 27.39
C ALA A 57 2.42 -2.06 26.90
N LEU A 58 2.54 -2.44 25.62
CA LEU A 58 3.81 -2.78 24.97
C LEU A 58 4.77 -1.59 24.91
N ALA A 59 4.26 -0.41 24.58
CA ALA A 59 5.01 0.85 24.59
C ALA A 59 5.66 1.11 25.96
N GLU A 60 4.91 0.97 27.04
CA GLU A 60 5.46 1.13 28.40
C GLU A 60 6.45 0.02 28.75
N TYR A 61 6.14 -1.23 28.39
CA TYR A 61 6.98 -2.38 28.69
C TYR A 61 8.35 -2.31 27.99
N LEU A 62 8.39 -1.81 26.76
CA LEU A 62 9.59 -1.70 25.93
C LEU A 62 10.28 -0.33 25.99
N ASP A 63 9.73 0.62 26.75
CA ASP A 63 10.19 2.01 26.82
C ASP A 63 10.23 2.69 25.42
N MET A 64 9.16 2.49 24.66
CA MET A 64 8.98 3.03 23.30
C MET A 64 7.76 3.97 23.26
N PRO A 65 7.78 5.05 22.46
CA PRO A 65 6.60 5.89 22.29
C PRO A 65 5.46 5.13 21.58
N PRO A 66 4.20 5.25 22.05
CA PRO A 66 3.05 4.73 21.32
C PRO A 66 2.64 5.69 20.20
N ILE A 67 2.07 5.15 19.12
CA ILE A 67 1.46 5.92 18.03
C ILE A 67 0.15 5.29 17.57
N ASN A 68 -0.82 6.14 17.20
CA ASN A 68 -2.06 5.74 16.56
C ASN A 68 -2.03 6.18 15.09
N LEU A 69 -2.28 5.24 14.18
CA LEU A 69 -2.21 5.44 12.74
C LEU A 69 -3.58 5.72 12.08
N ARG A 70 -4.71 5.65 12.81
CA ARG A 70 -6.06 5.77 12.21
C ARG A 70 -6.31 7.08 11.44
N HIS A 71 -5.65 8.17 11.84
CA HIS A 71 -5.78 9.49 11.22
C HIS A 71 -4.47 9.99 10.63
N PHE A 72 -3.49 9.10 10.49
CA PHE A 72 -2.17 9.46 9.98
C PHE A 72 -2.19 9.33 8.46
N SER A 73 -1.87 10.41 7.75
CA SER A 73 -1.60 10.39 6.30
C SER A 73 -0.10 10.57 6.11
N VAL A 74 0.59 9.50 5.72
CA VAL A 74 2.02 9.56 5.43
C VAL A 74 2.22 10.10 4.01
N ASP A 75 3.12 11.07 3.86
CA ASP A 75 3.53 11.60 2.54
C ASP A 75 4.12 10.48 1.66
N GLU A 76 3.75 10.43 0.38
CA GLU A 76 4.24 9.40 -0.55
C GLU A 76 5.77 9.36 -0.65
N GLY A 77 6.43 10.53 -0.56
CA GLY A 77 7.89 10.64 -0.57
C GLY A 77 8.54 9.95 0.64
N LEU A 78 7.84 9.87 1.76
CA LEU A 78 8.28 9.18 2.97
C LEU A 78 8.05 7.66 2.88
N LEU A 79 6.94 7.22 2.27
CA LEU A 79 6.68 5.80 2.02
C LEU A 79 7.71 5.19 1.05
N ASN A 80 8.19 5.97 0.08
CA ASN A 80 9.19 5.53 -0.91
C ASN A 80 10.61 5.34 -0.34
N ILE A 81 10.85 5.69 0.94
CA ILE A 81 12.14 5.45 1.59
C ILE A 81 12.38 3.96 1.86
N LEU A 82 11.31 3.18 1.95
CA LEU A 82 11.37 1.75 2.24
C LEU A 82 10.71 0.93 1.13
N PRO A 83 11.29 -0.23 0.75
CA PRO A 83 10.62 -1.19 -0.12
C PRO A 83 9.31 -1.69 0.53
N LYS A 84 8.28 -1.92 -0.29
CA LYS A 84 6.96 -2.37 0.19
C LYS A 84 7.01 -3.75 0.81
N GLU A 85 7.85 -4.60 0.25
CA GLU A 85 8.12 -5.95 0.72
C GLU A 85 8.73 -5.89 2.13
N THR A 86 9.69 -4.98 2.37
CA THR A 86 10.28 -4.76 3.69
C THR A 86 9.23 -4.24 4.68
N MET A 87 8.42 -3.25 4.28
CA MET A 87 7.34 -2.73 5.12
C MET A 87 6.32 -3.81 5.51
N SER A 88 5.94 -4.65 4.55
CA SER A 88 5.01 -5.76 4.79
C SER A 88 5.63 -6.89 5.63
N MET A 89 6.88 -7.25 5.36
CA MET A 89 7.58 -8.35 6.04
C MET A 89 7.79 -8.08 7.52
N HIS A 90 8.19 -6.85 7.87
CA HIS A 90 8.45 -6.46 9.25
C HIS A 90 7.25 -5.77 9.93
N MET A 91 6.13 -5.60 9.21
CA MET A 91 4.97 -4.82 9.65
C MET A 91 5.37 -3.44 10.17
N VAL A 92 5.96 -2.63 9.29
CA VAL A 92 6.50 -1.31 9.63
C VAL A 92 5.98 -0.23 8.70
N ILE A 93 5.72 0.96 9.24
CA ILE A 93 5.30 2.15 8.49
C ILE A 93 6.21 3.32 8.84
N PRO A 94 6.87 3.98 7.87
CA PRO A 94 7.62 5.21 8.15
C PRO A 94 6.64 6.34 8.47
N VAL A 95 6.87 7.04 9.57
CA VAL A 95 5.94 8.06 10.10
C VAL A 95 6.46 9.46 9.88
N MET A 96 7.75 9.67 10.15
CA MET A 96 8.39 10.95 9.94
C MET A 96 9.88 10.79 9.71
N ARG A 97 10.45 11.61 8.84
CA ARG A 97 11.90 11.73 8.68
C ARG A 97 12.38 13.10 9.16
N MET A 98 13.40 13.11 10.01
CA MET A 98 14.08 14.32 10.47
C MET A 98 15.58 14.19 10.22
N LYS A 99 16.07 14.81 9.13
CA LYS A 99 17.49 14.77 8.71
C LYS A 99 18.03 13.33 8.60
N ASP A 100 18.71 12.89 9.64
CA ASP A 100 19.41 11.61 9.83
C ASP A 100 18.59 10.58 10.61
N ARG A 101 17.40 10.95 11.10
CA ARG A 101 16.49 10.07 11.85
C ARG A 101 15.23 9.71 11.08
N LEU A 102 14.82 8.46 11.16
CA LEU A 102 13.55 7.96 10.63
C LEU A 102 12.71 7.38 11.77
N MET A 103 11.58 8.00 12.05
CA MET A 103 10.58 7.47 12.97
C MET A 103 9.74 6.42 12.25
N VAL A 104 9.63 5.25 12.85
CA VAL A 104 8.95 4.10 12.25
C VAL A 104 7.97 3.53 13.25
N ALA A 105 6.72 3.36 12.83
CA ALA A 105 5.70 2.64 13.56
C ALA A 105 5.88 1.14 13.32
N LEU A 106 6.00 0.36 14.39
CA LEU A 106 6.11 -1.10 14.39
C LEU A 106 4.78 -1.73 14.80
N GLY A 107 4.28 -2.67 14.00
CA GLY A 107 3.14 -3.52 14.35
C GLY A 107 3.54 -4.67 15.27
N ASP A 108 4.75 -5.23 15.08
CA ASP A 108 5.37 -6.18 16.02
C ASP A 108 6.66 -5.58 16.61
N PRO A 109 6.62 -4.99 17.82
CA PRO A 109 7.80 -4.37 18.42
C PRO A 109 8.81 -5.39 18.97
N PHE A 110 8.53 -6.70 18.85
CA PHE A 110 9.46 -7.77 19.20
C PHE A 110 10.27 -8.27 18.01
N ASP A 111 10.01 -7.78 16.80
CA ASP A 111 10.89 -7.98 15.66
C ASP A 111 12.17 -7.15 15.84
N VAL A 112 13.13 -7.73 16.54
CA VAL A 112 14.43 -7.10 16.81
C VAL A 112 15.29 -6.92 15.56
N VAL A 113 14.98 -7.63 14.46
CA VAL A 113 15.76 -7.56 13.21
C VAL A 113 15.30 -6.39 12.35
N ALA A 114 14.02 -6.01 12.45
CA ALA A 114 13.44 -4.91 11.69
C ALA A 114 14.26 -3.61 11.80
N VAL A 115 14.65 -3.21 13.00
CA VAL A 115 15.39 -1.95 13.23
C VAL A 115 16.75 -1.95 12.52
N ASP A 116 17.50 -3.05 12.63
CA ASP A 116 18.82 -3.20 12.02
C ASP A 116 18.74 -3.25 10.49
N GLU A 117 17.73 -3.93 9.95
CA GLU A 117 17.50 -4.03 8.51
C GLU A 117 17.07 -2.68 7.91
N LEU A 118 16.16 -1.98 8.58
CA LEU A 118 15.74 -0.62 8.18
C LEU A 118 16.92 0.36 8.22
N HIS A 119 17.79 0.26 9.23
CA HIS A 119 19.01 1.05 9.29
C HIS A 119 19.94 0.73 8.11
N ALA A 120 20.16 -0.55 7.80
CA ALA A 120 21.02 -0.98 6.70
C ALA A 120 20.50 -0.53 5.32
N ILE A 121 19.19 -0.54 5.11
CA ILE A 121 18.54 -0.11 3.86
C ILE A 121 18.61 1.41 3.70
N THR A 122 18.29 2.16 4.74
CA THR A 122 18.08 3.61 4.65
C THR A 122 19.32 4.44 4.99
N GLY A 123 20.25 3.87 5.75
CA GLY A 123 21.38 4.59 6.36
C GLY A 123 20.97 5.59 7.44
N LEU A 124 19.70 5.58 7.89
CA LEU A 124 19.15 6.51 8.88
C LEU A 124 19.13 5.89 10.28
N GLU A 125 19.25 6.72 11.32
CA GLU A 125 19.00 6.32 12.70
C GLU A 125 17.50 6.05 12.88
N ILE A 126 17.15 4.79 13.14
CA ILE A 126 15.75 4.37 13.28
C ILE A 126 15.27 4.67 14.70
N VAL A 127 14.14 5.37 14.80
CA VAL A 127 13.45 5.66 16.07
C VAL A 127 12.15 4.86 16.08
N PRO A 128 12.11 3.69 16.76
CA PRO A 128 10.93 2.83 16.76
C PRO A 128 9.83 3.38 17.66
N MET A 129 8.59 3.20 17.22
CA MET A 129 7.37 3.52 17.95
C MET A 129 6.42 2.34 17.87
N VAL A 130 5.63 2.10 18.92
CA VAL A 130 4.67 0.98 18.94
C VAL A 130 3.34 1.44 18.40
N ALA A 131 2.83 0.75 17.38
CA ALA A 131 1.49 0.94 16.85
C ALA A 131 0.64 -0.32 17.05
N PRO A 132 -0.69 -0.21 17.11
CA PRO A 132 -1.55 -1.39 17.06
C PRO A 132 -1.32 -2.18 15.76
N GLU A 133 -1.08 -3.49 15.86
CA GLU A 133 -0.86 -4.41 14.72
C GLU A 133 -1.97 -4.28 13.67
N THR A 134 -3.22 -4.17 14.13
CA THR A 134 -4.40 -4.01 13.27
C THR A 134 -4.31 -2.76 12.42
N GLN A 135 -3.90 -1.62 12.99
CA GLN A 135 -3.79 -0.37 12.26
C GLN A 135 -2.63 -0.37 11.26
N VAL A 136 -1.50 -0.99 11.61
CA VAL A 136 -0.38 -1.17 10.67
C VAL A 136 -0.80 -2.06 9.50
N THR A 137 -1.48 -3.16 9.79
CA THR A 137 -1.98 -4.10 8.78
C THR A 137 -2.98 -3.41 7.85
N GLU A 138 -3.95 -2.66 8.39
CA GLU A 138 -4.90 -1.88 7.61
C GLU A 138 -4.19 -0.84 6.73
N TYR A 139 -3.18 -0.15 7.27
CA TYR A 139 -2.41 0.84 6.51
C TYR A 139 -1.66 0.18 5.35
N LEU A 140 -0.96 -0.93 5.61
CA LEU A 140 -0.26 -1.69 4.59
C LEU A 140 -1.23 -2.21 3.52
N GLN A 141 -2.41 -2.70 3.91
CA GLN A 141 -3.42 -3.15 2.96
C GLN A 141 -3.91 -2.02 2.07
N ARG A 142 -4.22 -0.84 2.63
CA ARG A 142 -4.62 0.34 1.83
C ARG A 142 -3.49 0.80 0.92
N PHE A 143 -2.27 0.85 1.43
CA PHE A 143 -1.10 1.23 0.65
C PHE A 143 -0.81 0.24 -0.48
N VAL A 144 -0.97 -1.06 -0.23
CA VAL A 144 -0.90 -2.08 -1.26
C VAL A 144 -2.06 -1.90 -2.25
N GLN A 145 -3.30 -1.67 -1.79
CA GLN A 145 -4.46 -1.43 -2.65
C GLN A 145 -4.30 -0.19 -3.54
N GLU A 146 -3.93 0.97 -3.01
CA GLU A 146 -3.60 2.18 -3.81
C GLU A 146 -2.44 1.93 -4.79
N SER A 147 -1.57 0.98 -4.46
CA SER A 147 -0.48 0.55 -5.32
C SER A 147 -0.86 -0.56 -6.29
N THR A 148 -1.93 -1.31 -6.02
CA THR A 148 -2.51 -2.42 -6.77
C THR A 148 -3.91 -2.10 -7.26
N GLU A 149 -4.27 -0.81 -7.40
CA GLU A 149 -5.22 -0.28 -8.39
C GLU A 149 -4.63 -0.52 -9.78
N GLY A 150 -4.31 -1.79 -10.03
CA GLY A 150 -3.35 -2.27 -10.98
C GLY A 150 -4.07 -2.49 -12.27
N LEU A 151 -4.44 -1.41 -12.95
CA LEU A 151 -5.13 -1.41 -14.24
C LEU A 151 -6.51 -2.10 -14.18
N GLU A 152 -6.62 -3.39 -13.84
CA GLU A 152 -7.83 -4.22 -13.79
C GLU A 152 -9.00 -3.64 -12.99
N GLU A 153 -8.77 -2.98 -11.86
CA GLU A 153 -9.87 -2.34 -11.10
C GLU A 153 -10.31 -1.01 -11.72
N ILE A 154 -9.35 -0.24 -12.27
CA ILE A 154 -9.65 0.96 -13.07
C ILE A 154 -10.41 0.56 -14.35
N LEU A 155 -10.07 -0.58 -14.95
CA LEU A 155 -10.79 -1.14 -16.09
C LEU A 155 -12.22 -1.52 -15.71
N LYS A 156 -12.43 -2.13 -14.53
CA LYS A 156 -13.77 -2.46 -14.02
C LYS A 156 -14.60 -1.21 -13.72
N ASP A 157 -14.04 -0.20 -13.07
CA ASP A 157 -14.73 1.07 -12.80
C ASP A 157 -15.13 1.79 -14.09
N VAL A 158 -14.30 1.68 -15.15
CA VAL A 158 -14.62 2.22 -16.48
C VAL A 158 -15.70 1.38 -17.16
N GLU A 159 -15.62 0.05 -17.12
CA GLU A 159 -16.65 -0.84 -17.68
C GLU A 159 -18.02 -0.64 -17.00
N GLU A 160 -18.05 -0.44 -15.68
CA GLU A 160 -19.27 -0.15 -14.92
C GLU A 160 -19.80 1.27 -15.16
N ALA A 161 -18.93 2.25 -15.45
CA ALA A 161 -19.33 3.60 -15.85
C ALA A 161 -19.80 3.69 -17.32
N ASP A 162 -19.22 2.89 -18.22
CA ASP A 162 -19.55 2.84 -19.65
C ASP A 162 -20.84 2.05 -19.97
N GLU A 163 -21.39 1.27 -19.01
CA GLU A 163 -22.73 0.67 -19.19
C GLU A 163 -23.86 1.72 -19.32
N VAL A 164 -23.58 3.00 -19.03
CA VAL A 164 -24.57 4.10 -19.07
C VAL A 164 -24.53 4.93 -20.36
N GLU A 165 -23.53 4.77 -21.24
CA GLU A 165 -23.50 5.40 -22.56
C GLU A 165 -23.33 4.36 -23.69
N LEU A 166 -24.38 3.56 -23.89
CA LEU A 166 -24.62 2.87 -25.15
C LEU A 166 -24.85 3.89 -26.28
N GLY A 167 -23.75 4.37 -26.85
CA GLY A 167 -23.71 5.15 -28.08
C GLY A 167 -22.57 4.66 -28.96
N GLN A 168 -22.89 3.81 -29.94
CA GLN A 168 -21.99 3.56 -31.06
C GLN A 168 -21.71 4.89 -31.77
N GLU A 169 -20.59 5.53 -31.49
CA GLU A 169 -20.12 6.63 -32.34
C GLU A 169 -18.77 6.28 -32.96
N GLN A 170 -18.81 6.33 -34.28
CA GLN A 170 -17.73 6.06 -35.21
C GLN A 170 -16.56 7.01 -34.92
N GLN A 171 -15.36 6.52 -35.25
CA GLN A 171 -14.09 7.14 -34.93
C GLN A 171 -13.76 8.40 -35.77
N GLU A 172 -14.75 9.16 -36.21
CA GLU A 172 -14.58 10.33 -37.07
C GLU A 172 -15.15 11.60 -36.41
N ASP A 173 -14.29 12.61 -36.31
CA ASP A 173 -14.54 14.00 -35.90
C ASP A 173 -14.92 14.30 -34.43
N MET A 174 -14.14 13.78 -33.47
CA MET A 174 -14.04 14.45 -32.16
C MET A 174 -13.34 15.81 -32.32
N SER A 175 -13.86 16.86 -31.67
CA SER A 175 -13.21 18.18 -31.68
C SER A 175 -11.92 18.18 -30.82
N LEU A 176 -10.98 19.10 -31.09
CA LEU A 176 -9.73 19.21 -30.31
C LEU A 176 -10.03 19.49 -28.83
N ASP A 177 -11.07 20.30 -28.55
CA ASP A 177 -11.50 20.64 -27.20
C ASP A 177 -12.09 19.43 -26.46
N GLU A 178 -12.85 18.57 -27.13
CA GLU A 178 -13.36 17.31 -26.55
C GLU A 178 -12.23 16.32 -26.25
N MET A 179 -11.20 16.25 -27.09
CA MET A 179 -10.03 15.40 -26.82
C MET A 179 -9.25 15.88 -25.61
N LEU A 180 -9.11 17.19 -25.45
CA LEU A 180 -8.44 17.79 -24.29
C LEU A 180 -9.20 17.48 -23.01
N GLN A 181 -10.53 17.70 -23.00
CA GLN A 181 -11.37 17.35 -21.85
C GLN A 181 -11.25 15.86 -21.52
N LYS A 182 -11.43 14.96 -22.50
CA LYS A 182 -11.32 13.52 -22.25
C LYS A 182 -9.92 13.05 -21.83
N ALA A 183 -8.86 13.76 -22.24
CA ALA A 183 -7.49 13.45 -21.82
C ALA A 183 -7.16 13.98 -20.41
N GLU A 184 -7.88 14.99 -19.94
CA GLU A 184 -7.80 15.54 -18.59
C GLU A 184 -8.75 14.85 -17.61
N ASP A 185 -9.64 13.98 -18.09
CA ASP A 185 -10.52 13.16 -17.26
C ASP A 185 -9.71 12.29 -16.29
N ALA A 186 -10.12 12.32 -15.01
CA ALA A 186 -9.45 11.62 -13.92
C ALA A 186 -9.22 10.11 -14.19
N PRO A 187 -10.16 9.34 -14.78
CA PRO A 187 -9.92 7.93 -15.12
C PRO A 187 -8.80 7.74 -16.16
N VAL A 188 -8.73 8.57 -17.20
CA VAL A 188 -7.71 8.44 -18.26
C VAL A 188 -6.32 8.76 -17.71
N ILE A 189 -6.21 9.79 -16.87
CA ILE A 189 -4.98 10.12 -16.18
C ILE A 189 -4.51 8.94 -15.32
N ARG A 190 -5.42 8.34 -14.54
CA ARG A 190 -5.11 7.17 -13.70
C ARG A 190 -4.62 5.98 -14.54
N ILE A 191 -5.32 5.64 -15.62
CA ILE A 191 -4.92 4.53 -16.53
C ILE A 191 -3.50 4.75 -17.05
N VAL A 192 -3.20 5.93 -17.61
CA VAL A 192 -1.88 6.20 -18.19
C VAL A 192 -0.79 6.14 -17.13
N ASN A 193 -1.03 6.70 -15.94
CA ASN A 193 -0.09 6.63 -14.83
C ASN A 193 0.14 5.17 -14.39
N SER A 194 -0.91 4.37 -14.27
CA SER A 194 -0.79 2.95 -13.91
C SER A 194 0.01 2.15 -14.93
N ILE A 195 -0.17 2.40 -16.24
CA ILE A 195 0.65 1.78 -17.30
C ILE A 195 2.14 2.13 -17.13
N LEU A 196 2.46 3.40 -16.86
CA LEU A 196 3.84 3.85 -16.66
C LEU A 196 4.47 3.22 -15.41
N VAL A 197 3.73 3.22 -14.29
CA VAL A 197 4.17 2.63 -13.02
C VAL A 197 4.39 1.13 -13.16
N GLU A 198 3.50 0.41 -13.84
CA GLU A 198 3.66 -1.01 -14.11
C GLU A 198 4.90 -1.28 -14.97
N GLY A 199 5.16 -0.45 -16.00
CA GLY A 199 6.38 -0.52 -16.80
C GLY A 199 7.65 -0.36 -15.96
N ILE A 200 7.68 0.60 -15.03
CA ILE A 200 8.80 0.81 -14.11
C ILE A 200 8.98 -0.39 -13.19
N ARG A 201 7.90 -0.90 -12.58
CA ARG A 201 7.95 -2.07 -11.68
C ARG A 201 8.48 -3.31 -12.37
N LYS A 202 8.04 -3.56 -13.62
CA LYS A 202 8.52 -4.66 -14.45
C LYS A 202 9.92 -4.43 -15.01
N ARG A 203 10.53 -3.26 -14.78
CA ARG A 203 11.80 -2.82 -15.38
C ARG A 203 11.77 -2.95 -16.91
N ALA A 204 10.63 -2.62 -17.49
CA ALA A 204 10.44 -2.67 -18.93
C ALA A 204 11.31 -1.61 -19.62
N SER A 205 12.01 -1.99 -20.69
CA SER A 205 12.71 -1.04 -21.55
C SER A 205 11.75 -0.24 -22.42
N ASP A 206 10.60 -0.83 -22.78
CA ASP A 206 9.61 -0.21 -23.67
C ASP A 206 8.19 -0.62 -23.28
N ILE A 207 7.28 0.33 -23.46
CA ILE A 207 5.83 0.14 -23.30
C ILE A 207 5.19 0.26 -24.67
N HIS A 208 4.53 -0.79 -25.11
CA HIS A 208 3.86 -0.88 -26.40
C HIS A 208 2.35 -0.75 -26.21
N ILE A 209 1.79 0.34 -26.74
CA ILE A 209 0.33 0.56 -26.81
C ILE A 209 -0.06 0.45 -28.29
N GLU A 210 -0.70 -0.66 -28.65
CA GLU A 210 -0.95 -1.08 -30.04
C GLU A 210 -2.45 -1.07 -30.34
N PRO A 211 -2.93 -0.08 -31.11
CA PRO A 211 -4.30 -0.08 -31.62
C PRO A 211 -4.53 -1.22 -32.62
N LEU A 212 -5.44 -2.14 -32.30
CA LEU A 212 -5.96 -3.14 -33.24
C LEU A 212 -7.36 -2.75 -33.72
N GLU A 213 -7.92 -3.45 -34.70
CA GLU A 213 -9.24 -3.12 -35.26
C GLU A 213 -10.34 -3.07 -34.17
N LYS A 214 -10.36 -4.06 -33.27
CA LYS A 214 -11.43 -4.24 -32.26
C LYS A 214 -10.99 -4.09 -30.82
N SER A 215 -9.68 -3.96 -30.57
CA SER A 215 -9.13 -3.90 -29.22
C SER A 215 -7.89 -3.02 -29.16
N LEU A 216 -7.52 -2.64 -27.95
CA LEU A 216 -6.20 -2.10 -27.65
C LEU A 216 -5.34 -3.25 -27.13
N ARG A 217 -4.08 -3.33 -27.53
CA ARG A 217 -3.12 -4.30 -26.98
C ARG A 217 -2.03 -3.54 -26.21
N LEU A 218 -1.76 -3.97 -24.99
CA LEU A 218 -0.70 -3.43 -24.14
C LEU A 218 0.39 -4.49 -23.95
N ARG A 219 1.65 -4.16 -24.24
CA ARG A 219 2.79 -5.05 -24.00
C ARG A 219 3.97 -4.31 -23.36
N TYR A 220 4.72 -5.03 -22.54
CA TYR A 220 5.97 -4.54 -21.94
C TYR A 220 7.14 -5.34 -22.48
N ARG A 221 8.22 -4.65 -22.89
CA ARG A 221 9.49 -5.30 -23.25
C ARG A 221 10.36 -5.40 -22.00
N VAL A 222 10.55 -6.60 -21.46
CA VAL A 222 11.39 -6.87 -20.29
C VAL A 222 12.49 -7.83 -20.71
N ASP A 223 13.76 -7.43 -20.52
CA ASP A 223 14.94 -8.21 -20.93
C ASP A 223 14.89 -8.69 -22.40
N GLY A 224 14.32 -7.87 -23.28
CA GLY A 224 14.19 -8.16 -24.72
C GLY A 224 12.99 -9.03 -25.10
N VAL A 225 12.20 -9.51 -24.13
CA VAL A 225 11.00 -10.31 -24.35
C VAL A 225 9.75 -9.46 -24.17
N LEU A 226 8.76 -9.63 -25.04
CA LEU A 226 7.47 -8.93 -24.96
C LEU A 226 6.48 -9.74 -24.13
N TYR A 227 5.92 -9.10 -23.10
CA TYR A 227 4.86 -9.64 -22.25
C TYR A 227 3.57 -8.87 -22.47
N GLU A 228 2.48 -9.57 -22.76
CA GLU A 228 1.15 -8.99 -22.88
C GLU A 228 0.55 -8.74 -21.49
N SER A 229 -0.08 -7.58 -21.30
CA SER A 229 -0.80 -7.19 -20.09
C SER A 229 -2.27 -6.94 -20.42
N PRO A 230 -3.16 -6.96 -19.41
CA PRO A 230 -4.51 -6.43 -19.54
C PRO A 230 -4.48 -5.05 -20.19
N SER A 231 -5.45 -4.75 -21.05
CA SER A 231 -5.46 -3.51 -21.83
C SER A 231 -6.72 -2.70 -21.58
N PRO A 232 -6.63 -1.35 -21.67
CA PRO A 232 -7.79 -0.47 -21.66
C PRO A 232 -8.82 -0.77 -22.74
N PRO A 233 -10.12 -0.46 -22.50
CA PRO A 233 -11.15 -0.57 -23.52
C PRO A 233 -10.78 0.24 -24.77
N LYS A 234 -11.18 -0.26 -25.94
CA LYS A 234 -10.86 0.33 -27.24
C LYS A 234 -11.33 1.79 -27.35
N GLN A 235 -12.45 2.10 -26.69
CA GLN A 235 -13.09 3.41 -26.63
C GLN A 235 -12.15 4.49 -26.07
N LEU A 236 -11.32 4.14 -25.08
CA LEU A 236 -10.40 5.07 -24.43
C LEU A 236 -9.10 5.34 -25.21
N GLN A 237 -8.88 4.67 -26.34
CA GLN A 237 -7.66 4.82 -27.14
C GLN A 237 -7.35 6.28 -27.49
N GLY A 238 -8.37 7.04 -27.92
CA GLY A 238 -8.19 8.44 -28.33
C GLY A 238 -7.72 9.32 -27.18
N ALA A 239 -8.33 9.15 -26.00
CA ALA A 239 -7.98 9.89 -24.80
C ALA A 239 -6.59 9.52 -24.27
N ILE A 240 -6.26 8.22 -24.25
CA ILE A 240 -4.93 7.71 -23.86
C ILE A 240 -3.84 8.26 -24.79
N THR A 241 -4.07 8.22 -26.11
CA THR A 241 -3.11 8.74 -27.10
C THR A 241 -2.86 10.23 -26.89
N SER A 242 -3.93 11.00 -26.68
CA SER A 242 -3.85 12.45 -26.45
C SER A 242 -3.11 12.76 -25.15
N ARG A 243 -3.38 12.00 -24.08
CA ARG A 243 -2.68 12.14 -22.80
C ARG A 243 -1.18 11.88 -22.91
N ILE A 244 -0.79 10.83 -23.62
CA ILE A 244 0.64 10.52 -23.87
C ILE A 244 1.30 11.64 -24.68
N LYS A 245 0.61 12.16 -25.70
CA LYS A 245 1.11 13.31 -26.48
C LYS A 245 1.32 14.55 -25.61
N ILE A 246 0.37 14.87 -24.74
CA ILE A 246 0.51 15.98 -23.78
C ILE A 246 1.74 15.79 -22.88
N MET A 247 1.90 14.59 -22.29
CA MET A 247 3.04 14.29 -21.42
C MET A 247 4.38 14.34 -22.15
N GLY A 248 4.40 13.97 -23.44
CA GLY A 248 5.56 14.04 -24.32
C GLY A 248 5.79 15.41 -24.96
N ASN A 249 4.96 16.42 -24.65
CA ASN A 249 4.97 17.73 -25.29
C ASN A 249 4.89 17.65 -26.84
N LEU A 250 4.05 16.74 -27.34
CA LEU A 250 3.77 16.48 -28.75
C LEU A 250 2.46 17.15 -29.19
N ASP A 251 2.34 17.40 -30.49
CA ASP A 251 1.11 17.99 -31.06
C ASP A 251 -0.06 17.00 -31.04
N ILE A 252 -1.13 17.40 -30.35
CA ILE A 252 -2.36 16.62 -30.15
C ILE A 252 -3.16 16.54 -31.44
N ALA A 253 -3.21 17.62 -32.22
CA ALA A 253 -4.02 17.76 -33.42
C ALA A 253 -3.49 16.95 -34.63
N GLU A 254 -2.18 16.69 -34.65
CA GLU A 254 -1.54 15.94 -35.74
C GLU A 254 -1.89 14.44 -35.69
N ARG A 255 -2.66 13.95 -36.67
CA ARG A 255 -2.94 12.52 -36.89
C ARG A 255 -2.57 12.16 -38.32
N ARG A 256 -1.45 11.45 -38.50
CA ARG A 256 -1.13 10.85 -39.80
C ARG A 256 -1.73 9.46 -39.85
N VAL A 257 -2.77 9.32 -40.67
CA VAL A 257 -3.42 8.04 -41.00
C VAL A 257 -2.71 7.43 -42.20
#